data_AF-A0A7Z9S2R7-F1
#
_entry.id   AF-A0A7Z9S2R7-F1
#
_cell.length_a   1.000
_cell.length_b   1.000
_cell.length_c   1.000
_cell.angle_alpha   90.00
_cell.angle_beta   90.00
_cell.angle_gamma   90.00
#
_symmetry.space_group_name_H-M   'P 1'
#
loop_
_entity.id
_entity.type
_entity.pdbx_description
1 polymer ?
#
loop_
_entity_poly.entity_id
_entity_poly.type
_entity_poly.pdbx_seq_one_letter_code
_entity_poly.pdbx_strand_id
1 'polypeptide(L)'
;MASPEQAETDEQKRATGVGALLKASRLRIGNDLRHIANILKIRYVYLEAIEDGRFEDLPGHTYSMGFVRAYAEHLGLDSDEVIRRFKNQVVDDHPEPSLDFPEPIPEVGIPGGAIIFIGILVAAVAYGAWYVNTSKEGIIADLIAPVPKRMAEQPASSGKPKEPAPVVEAKMEPKPEKPVETPTETVTAPTQVPATERAGVTTTVTAIVTTAETPAPPASTPTPEPDAPVETVATP
;
A
#
# COMPACT_ATOMS: atom_id res chain seq x y z
N MET A 1 30.00 -3.04 1.12
CA MET A 1 30.83 -3.36 -0.06
C MET A 1 30.61 -4.82 -0.39
N ALA A 2 30.55 -5.20 -1.67
CA ALA A 2 30.47 -6.60 -2.05
C ALA A 2 31.79 -7.32 -1.71
N SER A 3 31.71 -8.61 -1.39
CA SER A 3 32.90 -9.47 -1.30
C SER A 3 33.46 -9.74 -2.70
N PRO A 4 34.80 -9.87 -2.87
CA PRO A 4 35.41 -10.06 -4.19
C PRO A 4 34.87 -11.28 -4.96
N GLU A 5 34.59 -12.37 -4.24
CA GLU A 5 34.00 -13.62 -4.75
C GLU A 5 32.64 -13.43 -5.45
N GLN A 6 31.87 -12.42 -5.06
CA GLN A 6 30.60 -12.10 -5.73
C GLN A 6 30.84 -11.39 -7.07
N ALA A 7 31.76 -10.43 -7.10
CA ALA A 7 32.08 -9.69 -8.34
C ALA A 7 32.62 -10.60 -9.46
N GLU A 8 33.45 -11.58 -9.11
CA GLU A 8 33.93 -12.59 -10.07
C GLU A 8 32.78 -13.47 -10.60
N THR A 9 31.81 -13.81 -9.75
CA THR A 9 30.60 -14.57 -10.11
C THR A 9 29.69 -13.76 -11.04
N ASP A 10 29.45 -12.49 -10.72
CA ASP A 10 28.62 -11.57 -11.51
C ASP A 10 29.21 -11.29 -12.89
N GLU A 11 30.53 -11.07 -12.97
CA GLU A 11 31.23 -10.86 -14.25
C GLU A 11 31.19 -12.13 -15.11
N GLN A 12 31.37 -13.31 -14.51
CA GLN A 12 31.23 -14.60 -15.21
C GLN A 12 29.79 -14.85 -15.70
N LYS A 13 28.78 -14.43 -14.93
CA LYS A 13 27.34 -14.49 -15.28
C LYS A 13 26.96 -13.50 -16.39
N ARG A 14 27.62 -12.33 -16.45
CA ARG A 14 27.49 -11.36 -17.55
C ARG A 14 28.17 -11.87 -18.82
N ALA A 15 29.36 -12.44 -18.71
CA ALA A 15 30.14 -12.97 -19.84
C ALA A 15 29.50 -14.17 -20.57
N THR A 16 28.67 -14.97 -19.89
CA THR A 16 27.92 -16.10 -20.50
C THR A 16 26.41 -15.83 -20.64
N GLY A 17 25.94 -14.67 -20.16
CA GLY A 17 24.52 -14.32 -20.09
C GLY A 17 23.89 -13.90 -21.42
N VAL A 18 22.63 -13.48 -21.33
CA VAL A 18 21.85 -13.02 -22.51
C VAL A 18 22.49 -11.82 -23.21
N GLY A 19 23.10 -10.91 -22.45
CA GLY A 19 23.83 -9.77 -23.01
C GLY A 19 24.97 -10.19 -23.94
N ALA A 20 25.80 -11.13 -23.50
CA ALA A 20 26.88 -11.69 -24.30
C ALA A 20 26.37 -12.43 -25.55
N LEU A 21 25.26 -13.17 -25.45
CA LEU A 21 24.63 -13.85 -26.59
C LEU A 21 24.13 -12.86 -27.67
N LEU A 22 23.51 -11.76 -27.25
CA LEU A 22 23.06 -10.67 -28.14
C LEU A 22 24.25 -9.96 -28.78
N LYS A 23 25.24 -9.55 -27.97
CA LYS A 23 26.50 -8.91 -28.41
C LYS A 23 27.24 -9.76 -29.43
N ALA A 24 27.46 -11.05 -29.15
CA ALA A 24 28.09 -11.99 -30.07
C ALA A 24 27.29 -12.17 -31.38
N SER A 25 25.95 -12.14 -31.31
CA SER A 25 25.08 -12.27 -32.48
C SER A 25 25.06 -11.01 -33.35
N ARG A 26 25.10 -9.81 -32.76
CA ARG A 26 25.32 -8.56 -33.50
C ARG A 26 26.69 -8.55 -34.19
N LEU A 27 27.75 -8.90 -33.46
CA LEU A 27 29.12 -8.91 -33.99
C LEU A 27 29.28 -9.93 -35.14
N ARG A 28 28.61 -11.09 -35.07
CA ARG A 28 28.55 -12.09 -36.15
C ARG A 28 27.90 -11.55 -37.44
N ILE A 29 26.93 -10.64 -37.32
CA ILE A 29 26.24 -10.00 -38.45
C ILE A 29 27.00 -8.74 -38.93
N GLY A 30 27.90 -8.19 -38.12
CA GLY A 30 28.72 -7.01 -38.44
C GLY A 30 28.02 -5.67 -38.18
N ASN A 31 26.84 -5.66 -37.55
CA ASN A 31 26.06 -4.44 -37.35
C ASN A 31 26.62 -3.55 -36.22
N ASP A 32 26.57 -2.24 -36.44
CA ASP A 32 26.82 -1.23 -35.41
C ASP A 32 25.62 -1.09 -34.44
N LEU A 33 25.92 -0.92 -33.15
CA LEU A 33 24.92 -0.81 -32.09
C LEU A 33 24.14 0.51 -32.15
N ARG A 34 24.74 1.61 -32.65
CA ARG A 34 24.02 2.89 -32.85
C ARG A 34 23.05 2.80 -34.03
N HIS A 35 23.41 2.08 -35.08
CA HIS A 35 22.52 1.79 -36.20
C HIS A 35 21.27 1.00 -35.73
N ILE A 36 21.46 -0.09 -34.98
CA ILE A 36 20.34 -0.88 -34.42
C ILE A 36 19.47 -0.05 -33.48
N ALA A 37 20.07 0.75 -32.58
CA ALA A 37 19.35 1.67 -31.70
C ALA A 37 18.42 2.62 -32.47
N ASN A 38 18.91 3.18 -33.59
CA ASN A 38 18.14 4.08 -34.45
C ASN A 38 17.01 3.39 -35.22
N ILE A 39 17.15 2.11 -35.56
CA ILE A 39 16.09 1.28 -36.17
C ILE A 39 15.00 0.97 -35.13
N LEU A 40 15.39 0.37 -34.00
CA LEU A 40 14.47 -0.10 -32.97
C LEU A 40 13.83 1.02 -32.12
N LYS A 41 14.31 2.27 -32.27
CA LYS A 41 13.93 3.43 -31.45
C LYS A 41 14.23 3.26 -29.95
N ILE A 42 15.16 2.36 -29.63
CA ILE A 42 15.67 2.15 -28.28
C ILE A 42 16.91 3.05 -28.10
N ARG A 43 17.07 3.69 -26.93
CA ARG A 43 18.27 4.52 -26.66
C ARG A 43 19.51 3.62 -26.69
N TYR A 44 20.57 4.06 -27.39
CA TYR A 44 21.85 3.35 -27.48
C TYR A 44 22.35 2.81 -26.12
N VAL A 45 22.31 3.65 -25.08
CA VAL A 45 22.75 3.30 -23.71
C VAL A 45 22.00 2.10 -23.13
N TYR A 46 20.73 1.89 -23.48
CA TYR A 46 19.97 0.72 -23.01
C TYR A 46 20.34 -0.56 -23.77
N LEU A 47 20.69 -0.48 -25.06
CA LEU A 47 21.20 -1.65 -25.80
C LEU A 47 22.64 -1.99 -25.36
N GLU A 48 23.46 -0.97 -25.06
CA GLU A 48 24.79 -1.12 -24.47
C GLU A 48 24.71 -1.78 -23.08
N ALA A 49 23.82 -1.30 -22.20
CA ALA A 49 23.56 -1.93 -20.90
C ALA A 49 23.05 -3.38 -21.03
N ILE A 50 22.19 -3.67 -22.02
CA ILE A 50 21.76 -5.05 -22.32
C ILE A 50 22.95 -5.91 -22.75
N GLU A 51 23.83 -5.43 -23.65
CA GLU A 51 25.02 -6.18 -24.10
C GLU A 51 26.09 -6.38 -23.02
N ASP A 52 26.10 -5.53 -21.98
CA ASP A 52 26.99 -5.64 -20.83
C ASP A 52 26.37 -6.41 -19.65
N GLY A 53 25.09 -6.78 -19.74
CA GLY A 53 24.35 -7.43 -18.65
C GLY A 53 24.11 -6.52 -17.43
N ARG A 54 24.11 -5.19 -17.63
CA ARG A 54 23.78 -4.17 -16.64
C ARG A 54 22.27 -3.90 -16.64
N PHE A 55 21.48 -4.89 -16.23
CA PHE A 55 20.03 -4.81 -16.29
C PHE A 55 19.43 -3.80 -15.30
N GLU A 56 20.21 -3.38 -14.30
CA GLU A 56 19.93 -2.30 -13.36
C GLU A 56 19.92 -0.90 -14.01
N ASP A 57 20.61 -0.68 -15.13
CA ASP A 57 20.69 0.63 -15.83
C ASP A 57 19.46 0.92 -16.72
N LEU A 58 18.49 0.01 -16.77
CA LEU A 58 17.30 0.13 -17.63
C LEU A 58 16.09 0.74 -16.90
N PRO A 59 15.14 1.35 -17.63
CA PRO A 59 13.97 2.04 -17.05
C PRO A 59 12.88 1.10 -16.47
N GLY A 60 13.27 -0.05 -15.93
CA GLY A 60 12.40 -1.05 -15.30
C GLY A 60 12.18 -2.32 -16.13
N HIS A 61 12.05 -3.45 -15.43
CA HIS A 61 12.02 -4.82 -15.99
C HIS A 61 11.05 -5.01 -17.18
N THR A 62 9.85 -4.42 -17.12
CA THR A 62 8.85 -4.50 -18.20
C THR A 62 9.37 -3.93 -19.53
N TYR A 63 10.10 -2.81 -19.49
CA TYR A 63 10.74 -2.22 -20.67
C TYR A 63 11.95 -3.05 -21.11
N SER A 64 12.77 -3.52 -20.16
CA SER A 64 13.93 -4.38 -20.45
C SER A 64 13.53 -5.62 -21.24
N MET A 65 12.45 -6.30 -20.87
CA MET A 65 11.93 -7.46 -21.61
C MET A 65 11.50 -7.10 -23.04
N GLY A 66 10.84 -5.95 -23.23
CA GLY A 66 10.45 -5.46 -24.55
C GLY A 66 11.65 -5.13 -25.45
N PHE A 67 12.69 -4.51 -24.89
CA PHE A 67 13.92 -4.19 -25.61
C PHE A 67 14.71 -5.46 -25.98
N VAL A 68 14.82 -6.42 -25.04
CA VAL A 68 15.46 -7.72 -25.29
C VAL A 68 14.71 -8.52 -26.36
N ARG A 69 13.36 -8.52 -26.35
CA ARG A 69 12.54 -9.11 -27.42
C ARG A 69 12.87 -8.51 -28.79
N ALA A 70 12.67 -7.20 -28.94
CA ALA A 70 12.83 -6.50 -30.21
C ALA A 70 14.26 -6.60 -30.75
N TYR A 71 15.27 -6.65 -29.86
CA TYR A 71 16.65 -6.83 -30.26
C TYR A 71 16.96 -8.27 -30.70
N ALA A 72 16.44 -9.29 -30.00
CA ALA A 72 16.56 -10.68 -30.43
C ALA A 72 15.93 -10.93 -31.81
N GLU A 73 14.73 -10.39 -32.04
CA GLU A 73 14.00 -10.47 -33.32
C GLU A 73 14.80 -9.82 -34.46
N HIS A 74 15.36 -8.63 -34.22
CA HIS A 74 16.21 -7.93 -35.19
C HIS A 74 17.53 -8.66 -35.50
N LEU A 75 18.04 -9.47 -34.57
CA LEU A 75 19.23 -10.31 -34.76
C LEU A 75 18.90 -11.70 -35.37
N GLY A 76 17.64 -11.98 -35.70
CA GLY A 76 17.20 -13.28 -36.22
C GLY A 76 17.32 -14.42 -35.20
N LEU A 77 17.24 -14.11 -33.91
CA LEU A 77 17.22 -15.10 -32.83
C LEU A 77 15.78 -15.47 -32.45
N ASP A 78 15.61 -16.67 -31.87
CA ASP A 78 14.37 -17.05 -31.18
C ASP A 78 14.18 -16.11 -29.98
N SER A 79 13.18 -15.22 -30.06
CA SER A 79 12.98 -14.19 -29.06
C SER A 79 12.35 -14.72 -27.78
N ASP A 80 11.53 -15.78 -27.84
CA ASP A 80 10.94 -16.39 -26.65
C ASP A 80 11.96 -17.27 -25.90
N GLU A 81 12.91 -17.91 -26.60
CA GLU A 81 14.09 -18.54 -25.99
C GLU A 81 14.96 -17.51 -25.26
N VAL A 82 15.28 -16.40 -25.93
CA VAL A 82 16.11 -15.31 -25.35
C VAL A 82 15.42 -14.66 -24.15
N ILE A 83 14.11 -14.39 -24.23
CA ILE A 83 13.32 -13.85 -23.11
C ILE A 83 13.24 -14.84 -21.95
N ARG A 84 13.09 -16.15 -22.20
CA ARG A 84 13.07 -17.16 -21.14
C ARG A 84 14.38 -17.17 -20.35
N ARG A 85 15.52 -17.09 -21.05
CA ARG A 85 16.84 -16.95 -20.40
C ARG A 85 16.98 -15.63 -19.65
N PHE A 86 16.50 -14.53 -20.23
CA PHE A 86 16.55 -13.20 -19.61
C PHE A 86 15.75 -13.14 -18.30
N LYS A 87 14.54 -13.71 -18.30
CA LYS A 87 13.69 -13.79 -17.09
C LYS A 87 14.37 -14.55 -15.96
N ASN A 88 14.99 -15.70 -16.26
CA ASN A 88 15.75 -16.44 -15.26
C ASN A 88 16.91 -15.58 -14.72
N GLN A 89 17.73 -15.01 -15.62
CA GLN A 89 18.90 -14.21 -15.25
C GLN A 89 18.55 -13.02 -14.35
N VAL A 90 17.47 -12.29 -14.64
CA VAL A 90 17.03 -11.14 -13.83
C VAL A 90 16.40 -11.56 -12.50
N VAL A 91 15.68 -12.68 -12.43
CA VAL A 91 15.18 -13.24 -11.14
C VAL A 91 16.36 -13.68 -10.25
N ASP A 92 17.43 -14.20 -10.85
CA ASP A 92 18.66 -14.54 -10.12
C ASP A 92 19.44 -13.28 -9.63
N ASP A 93 19.41 -12.16 -10.38
CA ASP A 93 20.07 -10.88 -9.98
C ASP A 93 19.23 -10.04 -9.00
N HIS A 94 17.92 -10.24 -8.99
CA HIS A 94 16.97 -9.59 -8.10
C HIS A 94 16.11 -10.64 -7.40
N PRO A 95 16.66 -11.36 -6.40
CA PRO A 95 15.83 -12.11 -5.46
C PRO A 95 14.75 -11.17 -4.92
N GLU A 96 13.49 -11.63 -4.96
CA GLU A 96 12.29 -10.81 -4.71
C GLU A 96 12.55 -9.78 -3.60
N PRO A 97 12.42 -8.47 -3.87
CA PRO A 97 12.54 -7.48 -2.81
C PRO A 97 11.53 -7.87 -1.72
N SER A 98 11.96 -7.86 -0.46
CA SER A 98 11.09 -8.23 0.66
C SER A 98 10.00 -7.17 0.78
N LEU A 99 8.93 -7.36 0.01
CA LEU A 99 7.72 -6.57 0.06
C LEU A 99 7.01 -6.95 1.35
N ASP A 100 7.44 -6.30 2.43
CA ASP A 100 6.61 -6.01 3.60
C ASP A 100 5.43 -5.14 3.14
N PHE A 101 4.53 -5.74 2.36
CA PHE A 101 3.13 -5.37 2.39
C PHE A 101 2.74 -5.40 3.86
N PRO A 102 2.35 -4.27 4.48
CA PRO A 102 1.99 -4.28 5.89
C PRO A 102 0.82 -5.24 6.04
N GLU A 103 1.06 -6.39 6.69
CA GLU A 103 0.01 -7.39 6.89
C GLU A 103 -1.19 -6.69 7.52
N PRO A 104 -2.42 -6.90 7.00
CA PRO A 104 -3.61 -6.33 7.62
C PRO A 104 -3.64 -6.86 9.05
N ILE A 105 -3.40 -5.95 10.02
CA ILE A 105 -3.09 -6.28 11.42
C ILE A 105 -4.05 -7.40 11.85
N PRO A 106 -3.54 -8.60 12.20
CA PRO A 106 -4.41 -9.73 12.46
C PRO A 106 -5.35 -9.35 13.58
N GLU A 107 -6.64 -9.18 13.25
CA GLU A 107 -7.71 -8.83 14.17
C GLU A 107 -7.70 -9.89 15.29
N VAL A 108 -7.10 -9.55 16.44
CA VAL A 108 -7.06 -10.41 17.63
C VAL A 108 -8.43 -10.36 18.30
N GLY A 109 -9.42 -10.86 17.55
CA GLY A 109 -10.79 -11.04 18.00
C GLY A 109 -10.77 -11.99 19.19
N ILE A 110 -10.91 -11.41 20.38
CA ILE A 110 -10.97 -12.15 21.64
C ILE A 110 -12.03 -13.24 21.47
N PRO A 111 -11.67 -14.53 21.57
CA PRO A 111 -12.59 -15.61 21.22
C PRO A 111 -13.83 -15.49 22.09
N GLY A 112 -15.02 -15.39 21.47
CA GLY A 112 -16.24 -14.92 22.15
C GLY A 112 -16.61 -15.69 23.42
N GLY A 113 -16.21 -16.96 23.52
CA GLY A 113 -16.30 -17.76 24.74
C GLY A 113 -15.61 -17.15 25.97
N ALA A 114 -14.49 -16.45 25.81
CA ALA A 114 -13.79 -15.78 26.90
C ALA A 114 -14.57 -14.57 27.45
N ILE A 115 -15.21 -13.79 26.58
CA ILE A 115 -16.09 -12.67 26.97
C ILE A 115 -17.31 -13.22 27.72
N ILE A 116 -17.90 -14.31 27.23
CA ILE A 116 -18.99 -15.02 27.91
C ILE A 116 -18.54 -15.54 29.29
N PHE A 117 -17.34 -16.12 29.39
CA PHE A 117 -16.80 -16.63 30.67
C PHE A 117 -16.58 -15.52 31.70
N ILE A 118 -16.06 -14.37 31.28
CA ILE A 118 -15.89 -13.18 32.13
C ILE A 118 -17.26 -12.64 32.57
N GLY A 119 -18.25 -12.59 31.66
CA GLY A 119 -19.62 -12.20 31.99
C GLY A 119 -20.27 -13.11 33.04
N ILE A 120 -20.13 -14.44 32.88
CA ILE A 120 -20.61 -15.43 33.86
C ILE A 120 -19.90 -15.28 35.20
N LEU A 121 -18.57 -15.06 35.21
CA LEU A 121 -17.80 -14.85 36.43
C LEU A 121 -18.29 -13.62 37.21
N VAL A 122 -18.47 -12.49 36.53
CA VAL A 122 -18.98 -11.25 37.13
C VAL A 122 -20.41 -11.44 37.64
N ALA A 123 -21.28 -12.10 36.88
CA ALA A 123 -22.65 -12.41 37.32
C ALA A 123 -22.68 -13.32 38.55
N ALA A 124 -21.82 -14.34 38.62
CA ALA A 124 -21.71 -15.22 39.78
C ALA A 124 -21.20 -14.50 41.03
N VAL A 125 -20.22 -13.59 40.90
CA VAL A 125 -19.73 -12.75 42.01
C VAL A 125 -20.82 -11.78 42.47
N ALA A 126 -21.54 -11.13 41.55
CA ALA A 126 -22.64 -10.22 41.89
C ALA A 126 -23.80 -10.96 42.60
N TYR A 127 -24.20 -12.13 42.09
CA TYR A 127 -25.22 -12.97 42.71
C TYR A 127 -24.77 -13.49 44.09
N GLY A 128 -23.52 -13.92 44.23
CA GLY A 128 -22.95 -14.35 45.51
C GLY A 128 -22.92 -13.21 46.54
N ALA A 129 -22.50 -12.02 46.13
CA ALA A 129 -22.52 -10.82 46.99
C ALA A 129 -23.94 -10.45 47.42
N TRP A 130 -24.91 -10.48 46.49
CA TRP A 130 -26.33 -10.22 46.79
C TRP A 130 -26.91 -11.28 47.74
N TYR A 131 -26.73 -12.57 47.44
CA TYR A 131 -27.22 -13.69 48.25
C TYR A 131 -26.66 -13.65 49.68
N VAL A 132 -25.35 -13.37 49.83
CA VAL A 132 -24.71 -13.22 51.15
C VAL A 132 -25.15 -11.93 51.85
N ASN A 133 -25.48 -10.86 51.13
CA ASN A 133 -26.04 -9.65 51.74
C ASN A 133 -27.46 -9.91 52.29
N THR A 134 -28.35 -10.49 51.49
CA THR A 134 -29.70 -10.89 51.93
C THR A 134 -29.66 -11.93 53.05
N SER A 135 -28.69 -12.84 53.05
CA SER A 135 -28.51 -13.83 54.13
C SER A 135 -27.91 -13.25 55.43
N LYS A 136 -27.31 -12.04 55.39
CA LYS A 136 -26.64 -11.44 56.55
C LYS A 136 -27.57 -10.81 57.58
N GLU A 137 -28.83 -10.58 57.21
CA GLU A 137 -29.87 -10.05 58.12
C GLU A 137 -30.06 -10.93 59.36
N GLY A 138 -29.81 -12.24 59.25
CA GLY A 138 -29.80 -13.17 60.39
C GLY A 138 -28.44 -13.35 61.10
N ILE A 139 -27.33 -12.90 60.53
CA ILE A 139 -25.96 -13.19 61.05
C ILE A 139 -25.35 -12.00 61.80
N ILE A 140 -25.69 -10.75 61.44
CA ILE A 140 -25.15 -9.57 62.13
C ILE A 140 -25.74 -9.40 63.54
N ALA A 141 -26.94 -9.96 63.80
CA ALA A 141 -27.60 -9.91 65.11
C ALA A 141 -26.85 -10.66 66.22
N ASP A 142 -26.14 -11.75 65.90
CA ASP A 142 -25.41 -12.58 66.86
C ASP A 142 -23.99 -12.04 67.18
N LEU A 143 -23.51 -11.06 66.41
CA LEU A 143 -22.18 -10.47 66.55
C LEU A 143 -22.15 -9.19 67.41
N ILE A 144 -23.30 -8.79 67.98
CA ILE A 144 -23.40 -7.70 68.95
C ILE A 144 -23.76 -8.29 70.31
N ALA A 145 -22.73 -8.51 71.14
CA ALA A 145 -22.90 -9.10 72.47
C ALA A 145 -23.90 -8.30 73.33
N PRO A 146 -24.74 -8.98 74.14
CA PRO A 146 -25.78 -8.32 74.94
C PRO A 146 -25.19 -7.29 75.91
N VAL A 147 -25.90 -6.17 76.06
CA VAL A 147 -25.40 -4.90 76.59
C VAL A 147 -24.60 -5.07 77.91
N PRO A 148 -23.34 -4.60 77.99
CA PRO A 148 -22.52 -4.77 79.18
C PRO A 148 -23.17 -4.21 80.45
N LYS A 149 -23.10 -4.98 81.54
CA LYS A 149 -23.71 -4.67 82.86
C LYS A 149 -23.21 -3.37 83.53
N ARG A 150 -22.27 -2.64 82.93
CA ARG A 150 -21.81 -1.30 83.35
C ARG A 150 -22.95 -0.27 83.46
N MET A 151 -24.08 -0.47 82.77
CA MET A 151 -25.27 0.38 82.90
C MET A 151 -26.15 0.06 84.14
N ALA A 152 -25.88 -1.04 84.86
CA ALA A 152 -26.64 -1.43 86.05
C ALA A 152 -26.01 -0.96 87.38
N GLU A 153 -24.75 -0.48 87.35
CA GLU A 153 -23.93 -0.22 88.55
C GLU A 153 -23.33 1.20 88.57
N GLN A 154 -24.07 2.20 88.05
CA GLN A 154 -23.76 3.61 88.34
C GLN A 154 -24.66 4.13 89.47
N PRO A 155 -24.13 4.31 90.71
CA PRO A 155 -24.85 5.03 91.75
C PRO A 155 -25.00 6.50 91.38
N ALA A 156 -26.10 7.13 91.78
CA ALA A 156 -26.49 8.44 91.31
C ALA A 156 -25.48 9.55 91.66
N SER A 157 -25.07 10.31 90.65
CA SER A 157 -24.50 11.65 90.82
C SER A 157 -25.29 12.64 89.96
N SER A 158 -25.73 13.74 90.54
CA SER A 158 -26.77 14.60 89.97
C SER A 158 -26.23 15.68 89.04
N GLY A 159 -26.78 15.76 87.83
CA GLY A 159 -26.63 16.90 86.92
C GLY A 159 -27.85 17.00 86.01
N LYS A 160 -28.61 18.11 86.11
CA LYS A 160 -29.85 18.29 85.32
C LYS A 160 -29.59 18.93 83.94
N PRO A 161 -30.52 18.78 82.97
CA PRO A 161 -30.26 19.08 81.56
C PRO A 161 -30.16 20.58 81.22
N LYS A 162 -29.67 20.88 80.01
CA LYS A 162 -29.95 22.13 79.31
C LYS A 162 -30.09 21.93 77.80
N GLU A 163 -31.33 22.05 77.33
CA GLU A 163 -31.71 22.25 75.92
C GLU A 163 -31.48 23.72 75.52
N PRO A 164 -31.25 24.02 74.23
CA PRO A 164 -32.36 24.61 73.45
C PRO A 164 -32.40 24.19 71.96
N ALA A 165 -33.61 24.24 71.38
CA ALA A 165 -33.93 24.06 69.97
C ALA A 165 -34.15 25.45 69.26
N PRO A 166 -34.90 25.59 68.15
CA PRO A 166 -34.54 25.21 66.78
C PRO A 166 -34.71 26.31 65.68
N VAL A 167 -34.30 25.97 64.45
CA VAL A 167 -34.86 26.31 63.11
C VAL A 167 -35.66 27.62 62.88
N VAL A 168 -35.20 28.36 61.85
CA VAL A 168 -35.99 28.98 60.76
C VAL A 168 -35.12 28.88 59.51
N GLU A 169 -35.50 28.34 58.35
CA GLU A 169 -36.76 28.33 57.57
C GLU A 169 -37.12 29.68 56.94
N ALA A 170 -36.88 29.77 55.63
CA ALA A 170 -37.36 30.81 54.73
C ALA A 170 -37.75 30.16 53.40
N LYS A 171 -39.06 30.02 53.16
CA LYS A 171 -39.65 29.35 51.99
C LYS A 171 -40.10 30.37 50.95
N MET A 172 -39.78 30.14 49.66
CA MET A 172 -40.52 30.78 48.57
C MET A 172 -40.66 29.91 47.31
N GLU A 173 -41.90 29.51 47.08
CA GLU A 173 -42.49 29.03 45.82
C GLU A 173 -42.94 30.25 44.96
N PRO A 174 -43.51 30.09 43.74
CA PRO A 174 -43.07 29.25 42.61
C PRO A 174 -43.39 29.86 41.19
N LYS A 175 -43.00 29.16 40.09
CA LYS A 175 -43.80 29.03 38.82
C LYS A 175 -44.01 30.32 37.96
N PRO A 176 -44.55 30.29 36.71
CA PRO A 176 -44.53 29.31 35.60
C PRO A 176 -43.89 29.83 34.26
N GLU A 177 -43.92 28.98 33.21
CA GLU A 177 -44.17 29.29 31.77
C GLU A 177 -43.28 30.27 30.97
N LYS A 178 -43.18 30.19 29.63
CA LYS A 178 -43.16 29.07 28.64
C LYS A 178 -42.52 29.61 27.32
N PRO A 179 -42.12 28.77 26.35
CA PRO A 179 -41.24 29.18 25.24
C PRO A 179 -41.97 29.69 23.99
N VAL A 180 -41.26 30.44 23.13
CA VAL A 180 -41.65 30.80 21.75
C VAL A 180 -40.46 30.65 20.79
N GLU A 181 -40.78 30.27 19.55
CA GLU A 181 -39.93 29.93 18.40
C GLU A 181 -39.28 31.16 17.72
N THR A 182 -37.97 31.14 17.43
CA THR A 182 -37.34 30.84 16.10
C THR A 182 -36.99 32.17 15.34
N PRO A 183 -36.53 32.21 14.05
CA PRO A 183 -35.16 32.58 13.67
C PRO A 183 -35.06 33.97 12.96
N THR A 184 -34.04 34.15 12.09
CA THR A 184 -33.88 35.25 11.09
C THR A 184 -33.27 36.55 11.68
N GLU A 185 -32.21 37.20 11.18
CA GLU A 185 -31.31 36.96 10.01
C GLU A 185 -30.04 37.86 10.07
N THR A 186 -28.99 37.51 9.29
CA THR A 186 -28.03 38.47 8.64
C THR A 186 -27.13 39.28 9.65
N VAL A 187 -26.01 39.96 9.37
CA VAL A 187 -25.47 40.71 8.21
C VAL A 187 -23.91 40.73 8.17
N THR A 188 -23.35 40.98 6.97
CA THR A 188 -22.04 41.61 6.66
C THR A 188 -20.70 40.95 7.06
N ALA A 189 -19.93 40.57 6.01
CA ALA A 189 -18.50 40.90 5.91
C ALA A 189 -18.32 42.39 5.55
N PRO A 190 -17.13 43.01 5.71
CA PRO A 190 -16.09 42.97 4.66
C PRO A 190 -14.72 42.51 5.18
N THR A 191 -13.89 41.76 4.44
CA THR A 191 -13.14 42.14 3.22
C THR A 191 -12.05 43.18 3.45
N GLN A 192 -10.78 42.77 3.30
CA GLN A 192 -9.77 43.57 2.62
C GLN A 192 -8.66 42.69 2.02
N VAL A 193 -8.50 42.80 0.70
CA VAL A 193 -7.32 42.40 -0.09
C VAL A 193 -6.73 43.71 -0.63
N PRO A 194 -5.40 43.86 -0.75
CA PRO A 194 -4.72 43.64 -2.04
C PRO A 194 -3.45 42.78 -1.89
N ALA A 195 -2.98 41.93 -2.83
CA ALA A 195 -2.88 41.95 -4.31
C ALA A 195 -1.48 42.39 -4.81
N THR A 196 -1.17 42.09 -6.09
CA THR A 196 0.04 42.51 -6.87
C THR A 196 1.35 41.80 -6.45
N GLU A 197 2.19 41.18 -7.31
CA GLU A 197 2.19 40.81 -8.75
C GLU A 197 3.39 39.83 -9.01
N ARG A 198 3.78 39.28 -10.19
CA ARG A 198 3.31 39.26 -11.61
C ARG A 198 3.83 37.98 -12.31
N ALA A 199 3.26 37.65 -13.48
CA ALA A 199 3.79 36.76 -14.54
C ALA A 199 3.93 35.24 -14.24
N GLY A 200 3.74 34.32 -15.19
CA GLY A 200 3.20 34.47 -16.55
C GLY A 200 3.70 33.38 -17.52
N VAL A 201 2.88 33.03 -18.54
CA VAL A 201 3.27 32.63 -19.91
C VAL A 201 1.98 32.43 -20.72
N THR A 202 1.97 32.91 -21.97
CA THR A 202 0.93 32.63 -22.96
C THR A 202 1.55 31.78 -24.07
N THR A 203 0.94 30.63 -24.40
CA THR A 203 1.36 29.81 -25.54
C THR A 203 0.23 29.72 -26.56
N THR A 204 0.44 30.36 -27.71
CA THR A 204 -0.47 30.32 -28.86
C THR A 204 -0.49 28.93 -29.49
N VAL A 205 -1.68 28.40 -29.80
CA VAL A 205 -1.83 27.22 -30.66
C VAL A 205 -2.02 27.70 -32.11
N THR A 206 -0.96 27.64 -32.90
CA THR A 206 -1.02 27.91 -34.34
C THR A 206 -1.36 26.62 -35.09
N ALA A 207 -2.52 26.57 -35.73
CA ALA A 207 -2.85 25.49 -36.64
C ALA A 207 -2.06 25.65 -37.96
N ILE A 208 -1.31 24.61 -38.34
CA ILE A 208 -0.67 24.52 -39.66
C ILE A 208 -1.46 23.57 -40.56
N VAL A 209 -1.76 24.02 -41.77
CA VAL A 209 -2.36 23.19 -42.82
C VAL A 209 -1.25 22.58 -43.64
N THR A 210 -1.21 21.25 -43.72
CA THR A 210 -0.31 20.51 -44.61
C THR A 210 -1.15 19.71 -45.61
N THR A 211 -1.05 20.08 -46.88
CA THR A 211 -1.59 19.33 -48.02
C THR A 211 -0.45 18.60 -48.71
N ALA A 212 -0.38 17.27 -48.54
CA ALA A 212 0.46 16.33 -49.28
C ALA A 212 0.13 14.89 -48.79
N GLU A 213 0.22 13.82 -49.57
CA GLU A 213 0.22 13.65 -51.03
C GLU A 213 -0.16 12.18 -51.30
N THR A 214 -0.82 11.85 -52.42
CA THR A 214 -1.21 10.46 -52.73
C THR A 214 -0.12 9.78 -53.57
N PRO A 215 0.66 8.81 -53.03
CA PRO A 215 1.55 8.01 -53.85
C PRO A 215 0.75 6.97 -54.64
N ALA A 216 0.53 7.21 -55.92
CA ALA A 216 -0.04 6.23 -56.83
C ALA A 216 1.03 5.17 -57.21
N PRO A 217 0.81 3.87 -56.99
CA PRO A 217 1.62 2.84 -57.63
C PRO A 217 1.28 2.76 -59.14
N PRO A 218 2.28 2.59 -60.02
CA PRO A 218 2.06 2.52 -61.47
C PRO A 218 1.38 1.21 -61.89
N ALA A 219 0.77 1.23 -63.09
CA ALA A 219 0.06 0.10 -63.66
C ALA A 219 0.98 -0.90 -64.41
N SER A 220 0.44 -2.10 -64.61
CA SER A 220 0.82 -3.11 -65.62
C SER A 220 2.12 -3.92 -65.42
N THR A 221 1.93 -5.18 -65.01
CA THR A 221 2.22 -6.44 -65.78
C THR A 221 3.27 -6.44 -66.92
N PRO A 222 3.96 -7.58 -67.20
CA PRO A 222 3.44 -8.95 -67.01
C PRO A 222 4.38 -10.04 -66.43
N THR A 223 3.74 -11.15 -66.06
CA THR A 223 4.24 -12.52 -65.90
C THR A 223 5.13 -12.99 -67.07
N PRO A 224 6.15 -13.81 -66.79
CA PRO A 224 6.14 -15.16 -67.40
C PRO A 224 6.39 -16.30 -66.39
N GLU A 225 5.58 -17.34 -66.54
CA GLU A 225 5.64 -18.69 -65.95
C GLU A 225 5.12 -19.64 -67.05
N PRO A 226 5.55 -20.92 -67.17
CA PRO A 226 6.69 -21.61 -66.55
C PRO A 226 7.74 -22.04 -67.60
N ASP A 227 8.80 -22.73 -67.16
CA ASP A 227 9.27 -23.91 -67.92
C ASP A 227 9.87 -24.97 -66.96
N ALA A 228 9.96 -26.22 -67.43
CA ALA A 228 10.14 -27.43 -66.62
C ALA A 228 11.59 -28.01 -66.64
N PRO A 229 11.96 -28.96 -65.75
CA PRO A 229 13.36 -29.31 -65.50
C PRO A 229 13.95 -30.35 -66.46
N VAL A 230 15.27 -30.32 -66.66
CA VAL A 230 16.02 -31.30 -67.47
C VAL A 230 17.27 -31.82 -66.74
N GLU A 231 17.28 -33.15 -66.58
CA GLU A 231 18.38 -34.11 -66.40
C GLU A 231 19.57 -33.85 -65.43
N THR A 232 19.67 -34.79 -64.48
CA THR A 232 20.91 -35.24 -63.85
C THR A 232 21.91 -35.82 -64.86
N VAL A 233 23.20 -35.52 -64.69
CA VAL A 233 24.30 -36.26 -65.35
C VAL A 233 25.23 -36.83 -64.27
N ALA A 234 25.53 -38.13 -64.38
CA ALA A 234 26.52 -38.83 -63.54
C ALA A 234 27.65 -39.37 -64.42
N THR A 235 28.90 -39.27 -63.95
CA THR A 235 30.11 -39.62 -64.71
C THR A 235 31.30 -39.83 -63.75
N PRO A 236 32.28 -40.69 -64.10
CA PRO A 236 32.16 -42.06 -64.61
C PRO A 236 32.60 -43.11 -63.57
#